data_AF-A0A137P4F4-F1
#
_entry.id   AF-A0A137P4F4-F1
#
_cell.length_a   1.000
_cell.length_b   1.000
_cell.length_c   1.000
_cell.angle_alpha   90.00
_cell.angle_beta   90.00
_cell.angle_gamma   90.00
#
_symmetry.space_group_name_H-M   'P 1'
#
loop_
_entity.id
_entity.type
_entity.pdbx_description
1 polymer ?
#
loop_
_entity_poly.entity_id
_entity_poly.type
_entity_poly.pdbx_seq_one_letter_code
_entity_poly.pdbx_strand_id
1 'polypeptide(L)' 'QKNPCKRRYSWTTDQKKHLENYYKINPLPSLATREELAKELGVGVKNIQFWFQNKR' A
#
# COMPACT_ATOMS: atom_id res chain seq x y z
N GLN A 1 -19.70 12.46 -18.05
CA GLN A 1 -19.34 11.27 -17.24
C GLN A 1 -17.82 11.08 -17.32
N LYS A 2 -17.07 11.57 -16.32
CA LYS A 2 -15.61 11.41 -16.34
C LYS A 2 -15.27 10.01 -15.81
N ASN A 3 -15.13 9.04 -16.71
CA ASN A 3 -14.41 7.81 -16.38
C ASN A 3 -12.94 8.19 -16.17
N PRO A 4 -12.39 8.16 -14.95
CA PRO A 4 -10.98 8.40 -14.79
C PRO A 4 -10.27 7.07 -15.09
N CYS A 5 -9.49 7.03 -16.17
CA CYS A 5 -8.42 6.07 -16.33
C CYS A 5 -7.68 6.01 -14.98
N LYS A 6 -7.76 4.89 -14.26
CA LYS A 6 -7.25 4.73 -12.89
C LYS A 6 -5.83 5.29 -12.84
N ARG A 7 -5.66 6.52 -12.31
CA ARG A 7 -4.33 7.09 -12.10
C ARG A 7 -3.60 6.11 -11.18
N ARG A 8 -2.48 5.56 -11.65
CA ARG A 8 -1.60 4.71 -10.83
C ARG A 8 -1.33 5.48 -9.54
N TYR A 9 -1.58 4.84 -8.41
CA TYR A 9 -1.23 5.42 -7.13
C TYR A 9 0.30 5.53 -7.06
N SER A 10 0.80 6.77 -7.04
CA SER A 10 2.22 7.03 -6.86
C SER A 10 2.49 7.21 -5.37
N TRP A 11 3.20 6.26 -4.78
CA TRP A 11 3.61 6.33 -3.38
C TRP A 11 4.63 7.45 -3.18
N THR A 12 4.44 8.25 -2.14
CA THR A 12 5.46 9.22 -1.71
C THR A 12 6.65 8.50 -1.06
N THR A 13 7.79 9.18 -0.95
CA THR A 13 8.99 8.61 -0.32
C THR A 13 8.74 8.21 1.14
N ASP A 14 7.97 9.02 1.86
CA ASP A 14 7.61 8.77 3.25
C ASP A 14 6.74 7.51 3.40
N GLN A 15 5.70 7.39 2.57
CA GLN A 15 4.83 6.20 2.57
C GLN A 15 5.58 4.92 2.21
N LYS A 16 6.51 4.98 1.23
CA LYS A 16 7.36 3.83 0.91
C LYS A 16 8.22 3.44 2.10
N LYS A 17 8.84 4.42 2.77
CA LYS A 17 9.70 4.16 3.92
C LYS A 17 8.93 3.54 5.08
N HIS A 18 7.70 4.00 5.30
CA HIS A 18 6.78 3.41 6.27
C HIS A 18 6.46 1.94 5.92
N LEU A 19 6.05 1.68 4.68
CA LEU A 19 5.78 0.32 4.20
C LEU A 19 7.01 -0.60 4.23
N GLU A 20 8.20 -0.08 3.92
CA GLU A 20 9.47 -0.83 4.01
C GLU A 20 9.82 -1.17 5.45
N ASN A 21 9.61 -0.24 6.38
CA ASN A 21 9.81 -0.51 7.81
C ASN A 21 8.85 -1.59 8.30
N TYR A 22 7.58 -1.53 7.88
CA TYR A 22 6.59 -2.55 8.20
C TYR A 22 6.95 -3.91 7.58
N TYR A 23 7.37 -3.92 6.31
CA TYR A 23 7.74 -5.13 5.58
C TYR A 23 8.91 -5.90 6.23
N LYS A 24 9.88 -5.18 6.80
CA LYS A 24 11.00 -5.80 7.54
C LYS A 24 10.53 -6.60 8.77
N ILE A 25 9.41 -6.21 9.37
CA ILE A 25 8.84 -6.85 10.56
C ILE A 25 7.84 -7.93 10.14
N ASN A 26 7.00 -7.64 9.16
CA ASN A 26 5.94 -8.51 8.66
C ASN A 26 5.92 -8.49 7.12
N PRO A 27 6.70 -9.38 6.46
CA PRO A 27 6.78 -9.42 5.00
C PRO A 27 5.48 -9.93 4.35
N LEU A 28 4.67 -10.68 5.10
CA LEU A 28 3.38 -11.21 4.67
C LEU A 28 2.26 -10.68 5.58
N PRO A 29 1.83 -9.42 5.40
CA PRO A 29 0.74 -8.88 6.19
C PRO A 29 -0.57 -9.61 5.86
N SER A 30 -1.32 -9.94 6.91
CA SER A 30 -2.70 -10.45 6.81
C SER A 30 -3.65 -9.40 6.26
N LEU A 31 -4.87 -9.80 5.86
CA LEU A 31 -5.87 -8.86 5.33
C LEU A 31 -6.14 -7.71 6.32
N ALA A 32 -6.36 -8.02 7.61
CA ALA A 32 -6.59 -7.04 8.66
C ALA A 32 -5.46 -6.00 8.74
N THR A 33 -4.21 -6.45 8.67
CA THR A 33 -3.03 -5.58 8.67
C THR A 33 -2.99 -4.65 7.46
N ARG A 34 -3.39 -5.15 6.28
CA ARG A 34 -3.44 -4.33 5.07
C ARG A 34 -4.55 -3.29 5.15
N GLU A 35 -5.68 -3.61 5.79
CA GLU A 35 -6.76 -2.67 6.04
C GLU A 35 -6.37 -1.56 7.02
N GLU A 36 -5.60 -1.92 8.06
CA GLU A 36 -5.06 -0.95 9.01
C GLU A 36 -4.07 0.01 8.33
N LEU A 37 -3.10 -0.51 7.56
CA LEU A 37 -2.16 0.30 6.78
C LEU A 37 -2.87 1.15 5.72
N ALA A 38 -3.91 0.62 5.09
CA ALA A 38 -4.74 1.34 4.14
C ALA A 38 -5.43 2.54 4.80
N LYS A 39 -5.98 2.34 6.00
CA LYS A 39 -6.64 3.38 6.79
C LYS A 39 -5.65 4.44 7.29
N GLU A 40 -4.49 4.01 7.76
CA GLU A 40 -3.44 4.90 8.27
C GLU A 40 -2.84 5.77 7.17
N LEU A 41 -2.52 5.18 6.01
CA LEU A 41 -1.93 5.89 4.88
C LEU A 41 -2.97 6.58 3.98
N GLY A 42 -4.27 6.38 4.24
CA GLY A 42 -5.37 6.90 3.42
C GLY A 42 -5.38 6.33 1.99
N VAL A 43 -4.91 5.09 1.83
CA VAL A 43 -4.77 4.42 0.52
C VAL A 43 -5.69 3.22 0.43
N GLY A 44 -6.00 2.77 -0.78
CA GLY A 44 -6.75 1.53 -0.95
C GLY A 44 -5.94 0.29 -0.56
N VAL A 45 -6.57 -0.68 0.09
CA VAL A 45 -6.01 -2.01 0.41
C VAL A 45 -5.36 -2.68 -0.81
N LYS A 46 -5.95 -2.48 -2.01
CA LYS A 46 -5.41 -2.98 -3.27
C LYS A 46 -4.04 -2.38 -3.61
N ASN A 47 -3.82 -1.09 -3.32
CA ASN A 47 -2.51 -0.47 -3.53
C ASN A 47 -1.47 -1.11 -2.61
N ILE A 48 -1.82 -1.27 -1.32
CA ILE A 48 -0.98 -1.95 -0.33
C ILE A 48 -0.65 -3.37 -0.83
N GLN A 49 -1.65 -4.14 -1.23
CA GLN A 49 -1.46 -5.48 -1.79
C GLN A 49 -0.49 -5.48 -2.98
N PHE A 50 -0.69 -4.61 -3.97
CA PHE A 50 0.25 -4.50 -5.10
C PHE A 50 1.65 -4.10 -4.66
N TRP A 51 1.79 -3.22 -3.67
CA TRP A 51 3.08 -2.82 -3.13
C TRP A 51 3.80 -4.01 -2.50
N PHE A 52 3.12 -4.77 -1.63
CA PHE A 52 3.67 -5.97 -0.99
C PHE A 52 3.97 -7.09 -2.01
N GLN A 53 3.22 -7.18 -3.11
CA GLN A 53 3.48 -8.15 -4.19
C GLN A 53 4.62 -7.73 -5.13
N ASN A 54 4.78 -6.43 -5.43
CA ASN A 54 5.85 -5.93 -6.32
C ASN A 54 7.17 -5.70 -5.59
N LYS A 55 7.21 -5.86 -4.27
CA LYS A 55 8.44 -5.74 -3.52
C LYS A 55 9.27 -7.02 -3.71
N ARG A 56 10.31 -6.91 -4.55
CA ARG A 56 11.38 -7.90 -4.70
C ARG A 56 12.52 -7.58 -3.76
#